data_AF-A0A418G9K0-F1
#
_entry.id   AF-A0A418G9K0-F1
#
_cell.length_a   1.000
_cell.length_b   1.000
_cell.length_c   1.000
_cell.angle_alpha   90.00
_cell.angle_beta   90.00
_cell.angle_gamma   90.00
#
_symmetry.space_group_name_H-M   'P 1'
#
loop_
_entity.id
_entity.type
_entity.pdbx_description
1 polymer ?
#
loop_
_entity_poly.entity_id
_entity_poly.type
_entity_poly.pdbx_seq_one_letter_code
_entity_poly.pdbx_strand_id
1 'polypeptide(L)'
;MAMRVVILGSGVVGVASAWYLNQAGHEVTVIDREPGAALETSAANAGQISPGYAAPWAAPGVPLKAIKWMFQRHAPLAVRLDGTQFQLKWMWQMLRNCDTSHYMEN
;
A
#
# COMPACT_ATOMS: atom_id res chain seq x y z
N MET A 1 -20.75 23.31 14.66
CA MET A 1 -20.06 24.52 14.14
C MET A 1 -19.19 24.09 12.98
N ALA A 2 -19.22 24.82 11.86
CA ALA A 2 -18.32 24.56 10.74
C ALA A 2 -16.87 24.87 11.17
N MET A 3 -15.93 24.04 10.73
CA MET A 3 -14.50 24.13 11.08
C MET A 3 -13.67 24.08 9.80
N ARG A 4 -12.45 24.63 9.85
CA ARG A 4 -11.44 24.46 8.80
C ARG A 4 -10.54 23.27 9.16
N VAL A 5 -10.45 22.31 8.25
CA VAL A 5 -9.66 21.09 8.45
C VAL A 5 -8.65 20.95 7.31
N VAL A 6 -7.39 20.72 7.68
CA VAL A 6 -6.34 20.36 6.72
C VAL A 6 -6.05 18.88 6.86
N ILE A 7 -6.06 18.17 5.74
CA ILE A 7 -5.69 16.76 5.64
C ILE A 7 -4.40 16.65 4.83
N LEU A 8 -3.41 15.97 5.37
CA LEU A 8 -2.14 15.70 4.72
C LEU A 8 -2.18 14.28 4.13
N GLY A 9 -2.17 14.19 2.81
CA GLY A 9 -2.27 12.94 2.06
C GLY A 9 -3.66 12.72 1.45
N SER A 10 -3.65 12.39 0.16
CA SER A 10 -4.81 12.09 -0.69
C SER A 10 -4.84 10.61 -1.08
N GLY A 11 -4.33 9.74 -0.20
CA GLY A 11 -4.61 8.31 -0.24
C GLY A 11 -6.07 8.00 0.16
N VAL A 12 -6.45 6.73 0.12
CA VAL A 12 -7.84 6.27 0.35
C VAL A 12 -8.42 6.78 1.69
N VAL A 13 -7.62 6.78 2.76
CA VAL A 13 -8.05 7.27 4.08
C VAL A 13 -8.25 8.78 4.08
N GLY A 14 -7.33 9.52 3.47
CA GLY A 14 -7.37 10.98 3.43
C GLY A 14 -8.56 11.50 2.63
N VAL A 15 -8.79 10.93 1.44
CA VAL A 15 -9.94 11.28 0.59
C VAL A 15 -11.27 10.89 1.24
N ALA A 16 -11.35 9.70 1.85
CA ALA A 16 -12.56 9.28 2.57
C ALA A 16 -12.85 10.23 3.75
N SER A 17 -11.83 10.58 4.53
CA SER A 17 -11.96 11.53 5.65
C SER A 17 -12.43 12.90 5.17
N ALA A 18 -11.83 13.41 4.09
CA ALA A 18 -12.23 14.69 3.48
C ALA A 18 -13.69 14.69 3.06
N TRP A 19 -14.15 13.60 2.44
CA TRP A 19 -15.54 13.46 2.00
C TRP A 19 -16.51 13.51 3.17
N TYR A 20 -16.29 12.73 4.23
CA TYR A 20 -17.18 12.71 5.40
C TYR A 20 -17.17 14.04 6.16
N LEU A 21 -16.01 14.69 6.29
CA LEU A 21 -15.91 16.01 6.95
C LEU A 21 -16.61 17.10 6.14
N ASN A 22 -16.47 17.09 4.82
CA ASN A 22 -17.20 18.00 3.94
C ASN A 22 -18.72 17.78 4.05
N GLN A 23 -19.18 16.53 4.08
CA GLN A 23 -20.59 16.18 4.29
C GLN A 23 -21.11 16.65 5.66
N ALA A 24 -20.27 16.70 6.69
CA ALA A 24 -20.62 17.24 8.00
C ALA A 24 -20.62 18.78 8.07
N GLY A 25 -20.35 19.47 6.95
CA GLY A 25 -20.37 20.93 6.84
C GLY A 25 -19.07 21.61 7.23
N HIS A 26 -17.93 20.90 7.22
CA HIS A 26 -16.61 21.48 7.43
C HIS A 26 -15.97 21.94 6.11
N GLU A 27 -15.15 22.99 6.18
CA GLU A 27 -14.30 23.43 5.08
C GLU A 27 -13.01 22.60 5.11
N VAL A 28 -12.77 21.78 4.07
CA VAL A 28 -11.65 20.84 4.05
C VAL A 28 -10.65 21.21 2.95
N THR A 29 -9.37 21.27 3.30
CA THR A 29 -8.26 21.36 2.34
C THR A 29 -7.43 20.09 2.43
N VAL A 30 -7.22 19.42 1.29
CA VAL A 30 -6.34 18.26 1.18
C VAL A 30 -5.04 18.70 0.51
N ILE A 31 -3.90 18.36 1.12
CA ILE A 31 -2.57 18.64 0.58
C ILE A 31 -1.86 17.31 0.37
N ASP A 32 -1.37 17.07 -0.84
CA ASP A 32 -0.55 15.90 -1.17
C ASP A 32 0.78 16.35 -1.78
N ARG A 33 1.83 15.53 -1.61
CA ARG A 33 3.12 15.72 -2.27
C ARG A 33 3.09 15.29 -3.73
N GLU A 34 2.25 14.32 -4.05
CA GLU A 34 2.09 13.77 -5.38
C GLU A 34 1.18 14.67 -6.23
N PRO A 35 1.35 14.69 -7.57
CA PRO A 35 0.56 15.54 -8.46
C PRO A 35 -0.93 15.13 -8.56
N GLY A 36 -1.32 14.01 -7.93
CA GLY A 36 -2.67 13.47 -7.97
C GLY A 36 -2.97 12.53 -6.82
N ALA A 37 -4.25 12.24 -6.65
CA ALA A 37 -4.73 11.37 -5.58
C ALA A 37 -4.36 9.91 -5.80
N ALA A 38 -4.12 9.20 -4.69
CA ALA A 38 -3.87 7.77 -4.67
C ALA A 38 -2.73 7.30 -5.60
N LEU A 39 -1.63 8.08 -5.71
CA LEU A 39 -0.48 7.72 -6.55
C LEU A 39 0.61 6.88 -5.86
N GLU A 40 0.48 6.63 -4.54
CA GLU A 40 1.41 5.80 -3.77
C GLU A 40 0.74 4.52 -3.22
N THR A 41 0.72 4.29 -1.90
CA THR A 41 0.22 3.04 -1.28
C THR A 41 -1.23 2.70 -1.66
N SER A 42 -2.04 3.71 -1.98
CA SER A 42 -3.42 3.48 -2.44
C SER A 42 -3.52 3.16 -3.94
N ALA A 43 -2.46 3.41 -4.73
CA ALA A 43 -2.40 3.06 -6.13
C ALA A 43 -2.40 1.54 -6.28
N ALA A 44 -3.37 1.00 -7.02
CA ALA A 44 -3.43 -0.42 -7.37
C ALA A 44 -3.29 -1.38 -6.15
N ASN A 45 -3.81 -1.02 -4.98
CA ASN A 45 -3.67 -1.77 -3.71
C ASN A 45 -4.46 -3.10 -3.63
N ALA A 46 -4.90 -3.65 -4.78
CA ALA A 46 -5.75 -4.83 -4.94
C ALA A 46 -7.15 -4.78 -4.27
N GLY A 47 -7.45 -3.75 -3.46
CA GLY A 47 -8.76 -3.57 -2.82
C GLY A 47 -9.11 -4.65 -1.78
N GLN A 48 -8.14 -5.39 -1.26
CA GLN A 48 -8.37 -6.44 -0.27
C GLN A 48 -8.79 -5.82 1.08
N ILE A 49 -9.91 -6.28 1.63
CA ILE A 49 -10.40 -5.87 2.96
C ILE A 49 -10.08 -6.99 3.96
N SER A 50 -9.18 -6.73 4.91
CA SER A 50 -8.79 -7.68 5.96
C SER A 50 -9.16 -7.14 7.35
N PRO A 51 -10.27 -7.59 7.96
CA PRO A 51 -10.77 -7.03 9.22
C PRO A 51 -9.99 -7.49 10.47
N GLY A 52 -9.15 -8.53 10.37
CA GLY A 52 -8.55 -9.18 11.54
C GLY A 52 -7.01 -9.26 11.56
N TYR A 53 -6.33 -8.84 10.50
CA TYR A 53 -4.87 -8.88 10.44
C TYR A 53 -4.33 -7.96 9.34
N ALA A 54 -3.42 -7.06 9.70
CA ALA A 54 -2.77 -6.10 8.80
C ALA A 54 -1.24 -6.21 8.89
N ALA A 55 -0.69 -7.43 8.92
CA ALA A 55 0.77 -7.55 8.84
C ALA A 55 1.28 -7.10 7.46
N PRO A 56 2.43 -6.42 7.42
CA PRO A 56 3.10 -6.11 6.17
C PRO A 56 3.33 -7.38 5.33
N TRP A 57 3.06 -7.28 4.04
CA TRP A 57 3.29 -8.40 3.11
C TRP A 57 4.78 -8.72 2.96
N ALA A 58 5.65 -7.72 3.16
CA ALA A 58 7.11 -7.84 3.20
C ALA A 58 7.60 -8.33 4.58
N ALA A 59 7.11 -9.47 5.05
CA ALA A 59 7.54 -10.04 6.32
C ALA A 59 8.92 -10.72 6.23
N PRO A 60 9.68 -10.79 7.34
CA PRO A 60 10.93 -11.55 7.40
C PRO A 60 10.71 -13.00 6.95
N GLY A 61 11.60 -13.49 6.08
CA GLY A 61 11.54 -14.85 5.55
C GLY A 61 10.54 -15.06 4.39
N VAL A 62 9.79 -14.03 3.98
CA VAL A 62 8.98 -14.07 2.74
C VAL A 62 9.81 -14.40 1.50
N PRO A 63 11.03 -13.89 1.28
CA PRO A 63 11.84 -14.24 0.10
C PRO A 63 12.07 -15.74 -0.06
N LEU A 64 12.45 -16.43 1.02
CA LEU A 64 12.66 -17.89 1.03
C LEU A 64 11.35 -18.65 0.76
N LYS A 65 10.24 -18.20 1.37
CA LYS A 65 8.91 -18.78 1.12
C LYS A 65 8.46 -18.56 -0.32
N ALA A 66 8.67 -17.37 -0.87
CA ALA A 66 8.32 -17.02 -2.24
C ALA A 66 9.03 -17.92 -3.26
N ILE A 67 10.34 -18.14 -3.11
CA ILE A 67 11.09 -19.10 -3.93
C ILE A 67 10.46 -20.48 -3.84
N LYS A 68 10.20 -20.99 -2.63
CA LYS A 68 9.56 -22.29 -2.43
C LYS A 68 8.18 -22.38 -3.09
N TRP A 69 7.35 -21.35 -2.95
CA TRP A 69 5.99 -21.30 -3.49
C TRP A 69 5.95 -21.35 -5.01
N MET A 70 6.90 -20.72 -5.70
CA MET A 70 6.95 -20.73 -7.16
C MET A 70 7.15 -22.15 -7.76
N PHE A 71 7.69 -23.10 -7.00
CA PHE A 71 7.87 -24.50 -7.46
C PHE A 71 6.78 -25.46 -6.97
N GLN A 72 5.74 -24.96 -6.29
CA GLN A 72 4.64 -25.80 -5.82
C GLN A 72 3.58 -25.99 -6.91
N ARG A 73 2.99 -27.20 -6.98
CA ARG A 73 1.89 -27.51 -7.90
C ARG A 73 0.67 -26.60 -7.72
N HIS A 74 0.39 -26.21 -6.48
CA HIS A 74 -0.63 -25.23 -6.11
C HIS A 74 0.04 -24.02 -5.49
N ALA A 75 0.77 -23.27 -6.33
CA ALA A 75 1.55 -22.13 -5.90
C ALA A 75 0.64 -21.01 -5.36
N PRO A 76 0.79 -20.59 -4.08
CA PRO A 76 0.09 -19.42 -3.56
C PRO A 76 0.65 -18.09 -4.10
N LEU A 77 1.80 -18.14 -4.78
CA LEU A 77 2.45 -17.01 -5.43
C LEU A 77 2.77 -17.39 -6.89
N ALA A 78 2.27 -16.61 -7.83
CA ALA A 78 2.63 -16.69 -9.24
C ALA A 78 3.22 -15.35 -9.68
N VAL A 79 4.41 -15.38 -10.28
CA VAL A 79 5.07 -14.20 -10.83
C VAL A 79 5.10 -14.33 -12.34
N ARG A 80 4.42 -13.41 -13.03
CA ARG A 80 4.55 -13.28 -14.49
C ARG A 80 5.45 -12.09 -14.78
N LEU A 81 6.64 -12.39 -15.33
CA LEU A 81 7.56 -11.34 -15.75
C LEU A 81 6.97 -10.59 -16.95
N ASP A 82 6.96 -9.26 -16.88
CA ASP A 82 6.48 -8.38 -17.96
C ASP A 82 7.61 -7.88 -18.88
N GLY A 83 8.86 -8.23 -18.55
CA GLY A 83 10.06 -7.86 -19.30
C GLY A 83 10.57 -6.44 -19.02
N THR A 84 9.91 -5.69 -18.12
CA THR A 84 10.28 -4.31 -17.82
C THR A 84 11.33 -4.21 -16.72
N GLN A 85 12.21 -3.22 -16.83
CA GLN A 85 13.14 -2.88 -15.73
C GLN A 85 12.40 -2.39 -14.48
N PHE A 86 11.23 -1.79 -14.67
CA PHE A 86 10.38 -1.32 -13.59
C PHE A 86 9.96 -2.47 -12.67
N GLN A 87 9.42 -3.56 -13.23
CA GLN A 87 8.99 -4.72 -12.46
C GLN A 87 10.15 -5.35 -11.70
N LEU A 88 11.31 -5.52 -12.34
CA LEU A 88 12.50 -6.07 -11.70
C LEU A 88 13.00 -5.19 -10.54
N LYS A 89 13.03 -3.86 -10.73
CA LYS A 89 13.42 -2.91 -9.69
C LYS A 89 12.43 -2.91 -8.53
N TRP A 90 11.13 -3.01 -8.81
CA TRP A 90 10.10 -3.10 -7.78
C TRP A 90 10.22 -4.40 -6.98
N MET A 91 10.37 -5.55 -7.66
CA MET A 91 10.55 -6.85 -7.00
C MET A 91 11.78 -6.83 -6.08
N TRP A 92 12.91 -6.28 -6.55
CA TRP A 92 14.11 -6.19 -5.72
C TRP A 92 13.94 -5.29 -4.51
N GLN A 93 13.26 -4.14 -4.65
CA GLN A 93 12.93 -3.27 -3.52
C GLN A 93 12.01 -3.97 -2.51
N MET A 94 10.99 -4.70 -2.99
CA MET A 94 10.11 -5.50 -2.13
C MET A 94 10.90 -6.53 -1.32
N LEU A 95 11.81 -7.26 -1.97
CA LEU A 95 12.68 -8.23 -1.30
C LEU A 95 13.60 -7.59 -0.25
N ARG A 96 14.10 -6.38 -0.52
CA ARG A 96 14.94 -5.63 0.43
C ARG A 96 14.20 -5.17 1.67
N ASN A 97 12.89 -4.94 1.58
CA ASN A 97 12.05 -4.58 2.73
C ASN A 97 11.61 -5.80 3.55
N CYS A 98 11.93 -7.02 3.12
CA CYS A 98 11.58 -8.25 3.82
C CYS A 98 12.57 -8.58 4.97
N ASP A 99 12.84 -7.60 5.83
CA ASP A 99 13.68 -7.76 7.02
C ASP A 99 12.98 -7.29 8.29
N THR A 100 13.54 -7.68 9.42
CA THR A 100 12.94 -7.45 10.74
C THR A 100 12.84 -5.98 11.09
N SER A 101 13.80 -5.15 10.68
CA SER A 101 13.81 -3.72 11.03
C SER A 101 12.64 -3.02 10.35
N HIS A 102 12.50 -3.16 9.03
CA HIS A 102 11.37 -2.56 8.30
C HIS A 102 10.03 -3.14 8.73
N TYR A 103 9.97 -4.44 9.05
CA TYR A 103 8.72 -5.06 9.50
C TYR A 103 8.24 -4.55 10.87
N MET A 104 9.15 -4.13 11.75
CA MET A 104 8.80 -3.57 13.07
C MET A 104 8.40 -2.09 13.00
N GLU A 105 8.84 -1.36 11.97
CA GLU A 105 8.51 0.05 11.77
C GLU A 105 7.14 0.29 11.12
N ASN A 106 6.61 -0.69 10.38
CA ASN A 106 5.33 -0.63 9.67
C ASN A 106 4.19 -1.29 10.46
#